data_AF-A0A1H2DFE8-F1
#
_entry.id   AF-A0A1H2DFE8-F1
#
_cell.length_a   1.000
_cell.length_b   1.000
_cell.length_c   1.000
_cell.angle_alpha   90.00
_cell.angle_beta   90.00
_cell.angle_gamma   90.00
#
_symmetry.space_group_name_H-M   'P 1'
#
loop_
_entity.id
_entity.type
_entity.pdbx_description
1 polymer ?
#
loop_
_entity_poly.entity_id
_entity_poly.type
_entity_poly.pdbx_seq_one_letter_code
_entity_poly.pdbx_strand_id
1 'polypeptide(L)'
;MDGRIEDPDDLLIIVEHSYGQGEFPLSDWMAHGPGPRNTQVVRVRSKSTGEELPLTVIPLAYRNSRESRALIRAGRIASPWPGQGGDPPAFDGEVAGPAEIDRAVASLVSVLSRGPLDAEVVREALRVMPAPEFALLVPSMVRRLAAGERWADFEAITGLAGVAGVAEVGPVLCELLDSSLPVPDRGHVVEVLARVRFDDAVETLEREFLCYVYADEDLPGARRCLRAFAAIDKARSRVYLNLISWRDWLPPIIREWAVQELDAIGARVPSPRETVRPETRDSG
;
A
#
# COMPACT_ATOMS: atom_id res chain seq x y z
N MET A 1 4.11 23.79 -31.09
CA MET A 1 2.78 23.18 -31.29
C MET A 1 1.85 23.87 -30.34
N ASP A 2 0.81 24.53 -30.85
CA ASP A 2 -0.18 25.22 -30.02
C ASP A 2 -0.92 24.17 -29.20
N GLY A 3 -0.70 24.17 -27.88
CA GLY A 3 -1.22 23.18 -26.93
C GLY A 3 -2.73 23.27 -26.72
N ARG A 4 -3.50 23.22 -27.80
CA ARG A 4 -4.94 22.97 -27.72
C ARG A 4 -5.11 21.52 -27.27
N ILE A 5 -5.69 21.38 -26.08
CA ILE A 5 -6.19 20.11 -25.57
C ILE A 5 -7.14 19.58 -26.64
N GLU A 6 -6.81 18.43 -27.22
CA GLU A 6 -7.74 17.67 -28.06
C GLU A 6 -9.04 17.46 -27.28
N ASP A 7 -10.18 17.39 -27.96
CA ASP A 7 -11.48 17.21 -27.32
C ASP A 7 -11.41 16.07 -26.28
N PRO A 8 -11.57 16.35 -24.96
CA PRO A 8 -11.46 15.33 -23.93
C PRO A 8 -12.40 14.14 -24.14
N ASP A 9 -13.50 14.32 -24.87
CA ASP A 9 -14.42 13.24 -25.22
C ASP A 9 -13.90 12.30 -26.34
N ASP A 10 -12.90 12.74 -27.12
CA ASP A 10 -12.20 11.92 -28.10
C ASP A 10 -10.96 11.23 -27.52
N LEU A 11 -10.60 11.47 -26.26
CA LEU A 11 -9.45 10.83 -25.62
C LEU A 11 -9.90 9.65 -24.76
N LEU A 12 -9.39 8.45 -25.04
CA LEU A 12 -9.53 7.28 -24.19
C LEU A 12 -8.25 7.08 -23.40
N ILE A 13 -8.35 7.18 -22.08
CA ILE A 13 -7.24 6.88 -21.18
C ILE A 13 -7.26 5.40 -20.82
N ILE A 14 -6.06 4.83 -20.70
CA ILE A 14 -5.87 3.48 -20.18
C ILE A 14 -5.22 3.60 -18.82
N VAL A 15 -5.88 3.02 -17.83
CA VAL A 15 -5.50 3.04 -16.43
C VAL A 15 -5.12 1.62 -16.03
N GLU A 16 -3.97 1.47 -15.41
CA GLU A 16 -3.52 0.18 -14.87
C GLU A 16 -3.89 0.07 -13.39
N HIS A 17 -4.40 -1.10 -13.01
CA HIS A 17 -4.71 -1.45 -11.63
C HIS A 17 -4.35 -2.92 -11.35
N SER A 18 -4.38 -3.32 -10.07
CA SER A 18 -4.01 -4.68 -9.62
C SER A 18 -4.78 -5.80 -10.34
N TYR A 19 -6.03 -5.54 -10.74
CA TYR A 19 -6.88 -6.50 -11.45
C TYR A 19 -6.87 -6.41 -12.99
N GLY A 20 -5.98 -5.62 -13.60
CA GLY A 20 -5.91 -5.45 -15.06
C GLY A 20 -5.91 -4.00 -15.54
N GLN A 21 -6.34 -3.79 -16.79
CA GLN A 21 -6.39 -2.48 -17.42
C GLN A 21 -7.85 -2.06 -17.64
N GLY A 22 -8.16 -0.83 -17.24
CA GLY A 22 -9.43 -0.17 -17.50
C GLY A 22 -9.25 0.92 -18.56
N GLU A 23 -10.27 1.10 -19.40
CA GLU A 23 -10.30 2.15 -20.40
C GLU A 23 -11.48 3.08 -20.14
N PHE A 24 -11.22 4.40 -20.13
CA PHE A 24 -12.21 5.41 -19.77
C PHE A 24 -12.07 6.64 -20.68
N PRO A 25 -13.17 7.35 -21.00
CA PRO A 25 -13.07 8.69 -21.57
C PRO A 25 -12.30 9.63 -20.64
N LEU A 26 -11.46 10.51 -21.20
CA LEU A 26 -10.72 11.48 -20.40
C LEU A 26 -11.67 12.45 -19.69
N SER A 27 -12.78 12.83 -20.32
CA SER A 27 -13.82 13.65 -19.69
C SER A 27 -14.40 13.02 -18.42
N ASP A 28 -14.75 11.74 -18.47
CA ASP A 28 -15.23 10.98 -17.31
C ASP A 28 -14.18 10.93 -16.19
N TRP A 29 -12.92 10.70 -16.56
CA TRP A 29 -11.79 10.71 -15.62
C TRP A 29 -11.56 12.09 -15.01
N MET A 30 -11.66 13.17 -15.79
CA MET A 30 -11.53 14.53 -15.26
C MET A 30 -12.66 14.86 -14.29
N ALA A 31 -13.87 14.34 -14.51
CA ALA A 31 -15.01 14.58 -13.63
C ALA A 31 -14.96 13.80 -12.31
N HIS A 32 -14.49 12.54 -12.33
CA HIS A 32 -14.61 11.62 -11.19
C HIS A 32 -13.26 11.20 -10.58
N GLY A 33 -12.16 11.40 -11.30
CA GLY A 33 -10.83 11.04 -10.87
C GLY A 33 -10.58 9.54 -10.72
N PRO A 34 -9.48 9.16 -10.03
CA PRO A 34 -9.08 7.77 -9.82
C PRO A 34 -9.95 7.03 -8.80
N GLY A 35 -10.87 7.73 -8.12
CA GLY A 35 -11.56 7.23 -6.93
C GLY A 35 -10.59 6.98 -5.76
N PRO A 36 -10.95 6.13 -4.79
CA PRO A 36 -10.12 5.86 -3.61
C PRO A 36 -8.85 5.03 -3.92
N ARG A 37 -8.70 4.55 -5.15
CA ARG A 37 -7.56 3.71 -5.55
C ARG A 37 -6.43 4.60 -6.08
N ASN A 38 -5.19 4.23 -5.78
CA ASN A 38 -4.00 4.89 -6.33
C ASN A 38 -3.71 4.38 -7.76
N THR A 39 -4.57 4.72 -8.71
CA THR A 39 -4.44 4.32 -10.13
C THR A 39 -3.86 5.46 -10.96
N GLN A 40 -3.01 5.16 -11.94
CA GLN A 40 -2.41 6.17 -12.81
C GLN A 40 -2.75 5.92 -14.28
N VAL A 41 -2.83 7.00 -15.05
CA VAL A 41 -2.96 6.88 -16.50
C VAL A 41 -1.62 6.42 -17.07
N VAL A 42 -1.61 5.27 -17.74
CA VAL A 42 -0.40 4.68 -18.32
C VAL A 42 -0.31 4.92 -19.83
N ARG A 43 -1.45 5.01 -20.52
CA ARG A 43 -1.53 5.28 -21.96
C ARG A 43 -2.76 6.11 -22.28
N VAL A 44 -2.75 6.72 -23.46
CA VAL A 44 -3.89 7.46 -24.01
C VAL A 44 -3.97 7.20 -25.50
N ARG A 45 -5.18 7.10 -26.03
CA ARG A 45 -5.42 6.95 -27.47
C ARG A 45 -6.58 7.80 -27.92
N SER A 46 -6.58 8.21 -29.18
CA SER A 46 -7.76 8.82 -29.78
C SER A 46 -8.85 7.76 -29.96
N LYS A 47 -10.08 8.11 -29.61
CA LYS A 47 -11.29 7.30 -29.78
C LYS A 47 -11.68 7.23 -31.25
N SER A 48 -11.56 8.34 -31.97
CA SER A 48 -11.93 8.43 -33.39
C SER A 48 -10.96 7.69 -34.32
N THR A 49 -9.64 7.77 -34.06
CA THR A 49 -8.62 7.15 -34.92
C THR A 49 -8.08 5.83 -34.38
N GLY A 50 -8.19 5.59 -33.07
CA GLY A 50 -7.55 4.47 -32.38
C GLY A 50 -6.04 4.63 -32.19
N GLU A 51 -5.45 5.75 -32.62
CA GLU A 51 -4.02 6.02 -32.53
C GLU A 51 -3.58 6.26 -31.09
N GLU A 52 -2.45 5.67 -30.69
CA GLU A 52 -1.83 5.92 -29.38
C GLU A 52 -1.17 7.30 -29.37
N LEU A 53 -1.55 8.11 -28.38
CA LEU A 53 -1.13 9.50 -28.23
C LEU A 53 -0.15 9.63 -27.05
N PRO A 54 0.72 10.65 -27.05
CA PRO A 54 1.61 10.88 -25.92
C PRO A 54 0.83 11.32 -24.68
N LEU A 55 1.18 10.84 -23.48
CA LEU A 55 0.55 11.25 -22.21
C LEU A 55 0.53 12.77 -21.97
N THR A 56 1.37 13.52 -22.69
CA THR A 56 1.39 14.99 -22.64
C THR A 56 0.09 15.66 -23.07
N VAL A 57 -0.78 14.97 -23.83
CA VAL A 57 -2.11 15.48 -24.21
C VAL A 57 -3.04 15.62 -23.00
N ILE A 58 -2.84 14.81 -21.95
CA ILE A 58 -3.58 14.92 -20.69
C ILE A 58 -2.93 16.04 -19.86
N PRO A 59 -3.68 17.02 -19.33
CA PRO A 59 -3.09 18.03 -18.47
C PRO A 59 -2.46 17.38 -17.23
N LEU A 60 -1.27 17.87 -16.83
CA LEU A 60 -0.45 17.22 -15.79
C LEU A 60 -1.22 16.92 -14.51
N ALA A 61 -2.08 17.84 -14.05
CA ALA A 61 -2.88 17.67 -12.83
C ALA A 61 -3.78 16.42 -12.87
N TYR A 62 -4.28 16.02 -14.04
CA TYR A 62 -5.20 14.90 -14.22
C TYR A 62 -4.51 13.57 -14.51
N ARG A 63 -3.17 13.50 -14.61
CA ARG A 63 -2.49 12.22 -14.93
C ARG A 63 -2.48 11.22 -13.77
N ASN A 64 -2.66 11.72 -12.54
CA ASN A 64 -2.44 11.01 -11.29
C ASN A 64 -1.08 10.27 -11.18
N SER A 65 -0.10 10.71 -11.97
CA SER A 65 1.27 10.21 -11.95
C SER A 65 1.97 10.61 -10.64
N ARG A 66 3.07 9.93 -10.30
CA ARG A 66 3.91 10.30 -9.15
C ARG A 66 4.34 11.78 -9.19
N GLU A 67 4.69 12.28 -10.38
CA GLU A 67 5.06 13.69 -10.60
C GLU A 67 3.90 14.63 -10.27
N SER A 68 2.73 14.42 -10.86
CA SER A 68 1.55 15.27 -10.62
C SER A 68 1.16 15.30 -9.15
N ARG A 69 1.14 14.13 -8.49
CA ARG A 69 0.85 14.01 -7.05
C ARG A 69 1.89 14.72 -6.19
N ALA A 70 3.17 14.68 -6.55
CA ALA A 70 4.21 15.42 -5.82
C ALA A 70 4.02 16.93 -5.95
N LEU A 71 3.68 17.44 -7.14
CA LEU A 71 3.43 18.86 -7.37
C LEU A 71 2.17 19.36 -6.66
N ILE A 72 1.10 18.56 -6.65
CA ILE A 72 -0.13 18.85 -5.88
C ILE A 72 0.20 18.95 -4.39
N ARG A 73 0.92 17.95 -3.86
CA ARG A 73 1.32 17.90 -2.44
C ARG A 73 2.24 19.06 -2.04
N ALA A 74 3.05 19.56 -2.97
CA ALA A 74 3.90 20.74 -2.78
C ALA A 74 3.17 22.08 -3.00
N GLY A 75 1.86 22.07 -3.29
CA GLY A 75 1.07 23.26 -3.59
C GLY A 75 1.50 23.99 -4.87
N ARG A 76 2.21 23.32 -5.78
CA ARG A 76 2.71 23.89 -7.05
C ARG A 76 1.67 23.86 -8.16
N ILE A 77 0.74 22.92 -8.09
CA ILE A 77 -0.45 22.85 -8.93
C ILE A 77 -1.65 22.52 -8.04
N ALA A 78 -2.85 22.98 -8.41
CA ALA A 78 -4.07 22.65 -7.68
C ALA A 78 -4.45 21.18 -7.92
N SER A 79 -5.00 20.54 -6.89
CA SER A 79 -5.66 19.23 -7.04
C SER A 79 -6.91 19.40 -7.89
N PRO A 80 -7.08 18.63 -8.99
CA PRO A 80 -8.28 18.72 -9.79
C PRO A 80 -9.48 18.01 -9.17
N TRP A 81 -9.27 17.18 -8.14
CA TRP A 81 -10.31 16.38 -7.48
C TRP A 81 -10.32 16.61 -5.96
N PRO A 82 -10.71 17.81 -5.51
CA PRO A 82 -10.74 18.13 -4.08
C PRO A 82 -11.65 17.15 -3.32
N GLY A 83 -11.11 16.51 -2.28
CA GLY A 83 -11.88 15.67 -1.35
C GLY A 83 -12.22 14.25 -1.81
N GLN A 84 -11.80 13.78 -3.00
CA GLN A 84 -12.11 12.43 -3.51
C GLN A 84 -10.98 11.39 -3.32
N GLY A 85 -10.16 11.52 -2.26
CA GLY A 85 -9.09 10.56 -1.96
C GLY A 85 -7.85 10.64 -2.86
N GLY A 86 -7.82 11.58 -3.81
CA GLY A 86 -6.63 11.97 -4.58
C GLY A 86 -5.79 13.06 -3.91
N ASP A 87 -6.40 13.85 -3.03
CA ASP A 87 -5.63 14.62 -2.04
C ASP A 87 -5.04 13.58 -1.07
N PRO A 88 -3.71 13.54 -0.88
CA PRO A 88 -3.18 12.84 0.29
C PRO A 88 -3.97 13.39 1.48
N PRO A 89 -4.48 12.52 2.38
CA PRO A 89 -5.37 12.95 3.46
C PRO A 89 -4.85 14.26 4.01
N ALA A 90 -5.71 15.29 3.96
CA ALA A 90 -5.40 16.59 4.51
C ALA A 90 -5.13 16.39 5.99
N PHE A 91 -3.87 16.10 6.32
CA PHE A 91 -3.36 16.26 7.66
C PHE A 91 -3.32 17.77 7.83
N ASP A 92 -4.45 18.37 8.21
CA ASP A 92 -4.59 19.80 8.52
C ASP A 92 -3.78 20.24 9.76
N GLY A 93 -2.89 19.36 10.26
CA GLY A 93 -1.80 19.75 11.13
C GLY A 93 -0.70 20.41 10.30
N GLU A 94 -0.20 21.56 10.76
CA GLU A 94 1.00 22.18 10.23
C GLU A 94 2.09 21.11 10.08
N VAL A 95 2.41 20.72 8.84
CA VAL A 95 3.32 19.59 8.57
C VAL A 95 4.67 19.98 9.16
N ALA A 96 5.08 19.25 10.21
CA ALA A 96 6.36 19.47 10.87
C ALA A 96 7.48 19.62 9.84
N GLY A 97 8.28 20.68 10.01
CA GLY A 97 9.35 20.99 9.06
C GLY A 97 10.39 19.85 9.01
N PRO A 98 11.16 19.71 7.93
CA PRO A 98 12.21 18.70 7.80
C PRO A 98 13.15 18.59 9.03
N ALA A 99 13.57 19.74 9.57
CA ALA A 99 14.45 19.80 10.74
C ALA A 99 13.76 19.36 12.05
N GLU A 100 12.45 19.59 12.16
CA GLU A 100 11.66 19.14 13.29
C GLU A 100 11.50 17.62 13.27
N ILE A 101 11.18 17.06 12.10
CA ILE A 101 11.14 15.60 11.88
C ILE A 101 12.50 14.98 12.22
N ASP A 102 13.61 15.57 11.79
CA ASP A 102 14.95 15.05 12.11
C ASP A 102 15.26 15.05 13.61
N ARG A 103 14.88 16.13 14.33
CA ARG A 103 15.06 16.20 15.79
C ARG A 103 14.19 15.18 16.52
N ALA A 104 12.95 15.00 16.06
CA ALA A 104 12.01 14.02 16.58
C ALA A 104 12.55 12.58 16.42
N VAL A 105 13.00 12.24 15.21
CA VAL A 105 13.66 10.96 14.90
C VAL A 105 14.88 10.77 15.78
N ALA A 106 15.78 11.75 15.86
CA ALA A 106 17.01 11.63 16.66
C ALA A 106 16.71 11.39 18.15
N SER A 107 15.68 12.06 18.69
CA SER A 107 15.26 11.90 20.07
C SER A 107 14.75 10.48 20.34
N LEU A 108 13.88 9.96 19.46
CA LEU A 108 13.38 8.58 19.56
C LEU A 108 14.50 7.56 19.40
N VAL A 109 15.30 7.66 18.34
CA VAL A 109 16.40 6.72 18.07
C VAL A 109 17.38 6.66 19.25
N SER A 110 17.68 7.79 19.91
CA SER A 110 18.56 7.79 21.10
C SER A 110 18.05 6.92 22.26
N VAL A 111 16.74 6.70 22.35
CA VAL A 111 16.12 5.77 23.30
C VAL A 111 16.11 4.36 22.74
N LEU A 112 15.70 4.20 21.48
CA LEU A 112 15.53 2.89 20.84
C LEU A 112 16.87 2.15 20.64
N SER A 113 17.98 2.86 20.45
CA SER A 113 19.31 2.24 20.28
C SER A 113 19.89 1.63 21.56
N ARG A 114 19.19 1.70 22.71
CA ARG A 114 19.68 1.18 24.00
C ARG A 114 19.53 -0.34 24.14
N GLY A 115 18.77 -1.00 23.27
CA GLY A 115 18.51 -2.43 23.39
C GLY A 115 17.37 -2.91 22.51
N PRO A 116 16.86 -4.14 22.72
CA PRO A 116 15.69 -4.63 22.02
C PRO A 116 14.46 -3.77 22.33
N LEU A 117 13.49 -3.74 21.41
CA LEU A 117 12.19 -3.08 21.59
C LEU A 117 11.31 -3.84 22.60
N ASP A 118 11.70 -3.82 23.86
CA ASP A 118 10.91 -4.35 24.97
C ASP A 118 9.93 -3.31 25.54
N ALA A 119 9.11 -3.74 26.50
CA ALA A 119 8.08 -2.89 27.10
C ALA A 119 8.64 -1.66 27.85
N GLU A 120 9.89 -1.71 28.32
CA GLU A 120 10.53 -0.58 29.01
C GLU A 120 11.00 0.46 27.99
N VAL A 121 11.70 0.01 26.93
CA VAL A 121 12.19 0.87 25.85
C VAL A 121 11.02 1.56 25.15
N VAL A 122 9.93 0.84 24.86
CA VAL A 122 8.73 1.41 24.25
C VAL A 122 8.09 2.46 25.16
N ARG A 123 7.98 2.19 26.47
CA ARG A 123 7.41 3.15 27.42
C ARG A 123 8.25 4.42 27.52
N GLU A 124 9.58 4.29 27.52
CA GLU A 124 10.49 5.43 27.56
C GLU A 124 10.44 6.23 26.25
N ALA A 125 10.40 5.56 25.10
CA ALA A 125 10.25 6.24 23.81
C ALA A 125 8.92 7.03 23.74
N LEU A 126 7.83 6.44 24.23
CA LEU A 126 6.52 7.10 24.28
C LEU A 126 6.41 8.17 25.39
N ARG A 127 7.35 8.22 26.33
CA ARG A 127 7.53 9.36 27.25
C ARG A 127 8.25 10.52 26.56
N VAL A 128 9.22 10.24 25.69
CA VAL A 128 9.91 11.26 24.87
C VAL A 128 8.95 11.86 23.84
N MET A 129 8.11 11.03 23.22
CA MET A 129 7.09 11.46 22.28
C MET A 129 5.76 10.75 22.57
N PRO A 130 4.76 11.44 23.15
CA PRO A 130 3.45 10.87 23.43
C PRO A 130 2.83 10.21 22.20
N ALA A 131 2.12 9.10 22.42
CA ALA A 131 1.55 8.28 21.33
C ALA A 131 0.72 9.07 20.29
N PRO A 132 -0.12 10.06 20.66
CA PRO A 132 -0.87 10.86 19.66
C PRO A 132 0.05 11.70 18.76
N GLU A 133 1.10 12.28 19.33
CA GLU A 133 2.08 13.07 18.58
C GLU A 133 2.93 12.15 17.68
N PHE A 134 3.33 11.00 18.20
CA PHE A 134 4.05 10.00 17.42
C PHE A 134 3.20 9.48 16.25
N ALA A 135 1.92 9.19 16.46
CA ALA A 135 1.00 8.75 15.41
C ALA A 135 0.85 9.78 14.29
N LEU A 136 0.81 11.06 14.65
CA LEU A 136 0.75 12.16 13.69
C LEU A 136 2.04 12.29 12.86
N LEU A 137 3.21 12.13 13.48
CA LEU A 137 4.50 12.40 12.84
C LEU A 137 5.11 11.18 12.14
N VAL A 138 4.80 9.95 12.56
CA VAL A 138 5.46 8.74 12.05
C VAL A 138 5.36 8.57 10.53
N PRO A 139 4.26 8.90 9.82
CA PRO A 139 4.22 8.79 8.36
C PRO A 139 5.30 9.66 7.68
N SER A 140 5.54 10.86 8.21
CA SER A 140 6.54 11.80 7.70
C SER A 140 7.96 11.36 8.06
N MET A 141 8.17 10.83 9.27
CA MET A 141 9.44 10.22 9.68
C MET A 141 9.84 9.07 8.74
N VAL A 142 8.92 8.13 8.51
CA VAL A 142 9.16 6.93 7.68
C VAL A 142 9.52 7.30 6.25
N ARG A 143 8.78 8.22 5.62
CA ARG A 143 9.11 8.72 4.26
C ARG A 143 10.48 9.38 4.22
N ARG A 144 10.80 10.20 5.22
CA ARG A 144 12.07 10.93 5.28
C ARG A 144 13.25 9.99 5.48
N LEU A 145 13.12 9.01 6.36
CA LEU A 145 14.14 8.00 6.62
C LEU A 145 14.41 7.15 5.39
N ALA A 146 13.35 6.70 4.71
CA ALA A 146 13.48 5.96 3.45
C ALA A 146 14.14 6.79 2.34
N ALA A 147 13.72 8.05 2.16
CA ALA A 147 14.30 8.94 1.15
C ALA A 147 15.77 9.27 1.41
N GLY A 148 16.19 9.28 2.69
CA GLY A 148 17.58 9.46 3.09
C GLY A 148 18.36 8.16 3.26
N GLU A 149 17.80 7.01 2.90
CA GLU A 149 18.40 5.67 3.04
C GLU A 149 18.90 5.36 4.46
N ARG A 150 18.24 5.94 5.48
CA ARG A 150 18.56 5.76 6.90
C ARG A 150 17.90 4.50 7.46
N TRP A 151 18.27 3.34 6.91
CA TRP A 151 17.54 2.08 7.13
C TRP A 151 17.53 1.58 8.57
N ALA A 152 18.62 1.77 9.32
CA ALA A 152 18.64 1.40 10.75
C ALA A 152 17.64 2.23 11.58
N ASP A 153 17.57 3.54 11.32
CA ASP A 153 16.60 4.42 11.99
C ASP A 153 15.17 4.11 11.53
N PHE A 154 15.00 3.79 10.25
CA PHE A 154 13.73 3.35 9.67
C PHE A 154 13.21 2.10 10.39
N GLU A 155 14.06 1.08 10.56
CA GLU A 155 13.71 -0.15 11.27
C GLU A 155 13.30 0.11 12.72
N ALA A 156 14.05 0.96 13.43
CA ALA A 156 13.74 1.33 14.80
C ALA A 156 12.38 2.04 14.92
N ILE A 157 12.13 3.05 14.08
CA ILE A 157 10.90 3.85 14.10
C ILE A 157 9.68 3.03 13.68
N THR A 158 9.79 2.24 12.62
CA THR A 158 8.70 1.37 12.16
C THR A 158 8.46 0.20 13.13
N GLY A 159 9.50 -0.31 13.78
CA GLY A 159 9.38 -1.28 14.86
C GLY A 159 8.58 -0.72 16.04
N LEU A 160 8.90 0.51 16.48
CA LEU A 160 8.13 1.22 17.51
C LEU A 160 6.67 1.41 17.07
N ALA A 161 6.42 1.83 15.83
CA ALA A 161 5.06 1.98 15.28
C ALA A 161 4.27 0.67 15.30
N GLY A 162 4.91 -0.44 14.95
CA GLY A 162 4.33 -1.78 15.02
C GLY A 162 3.94 -2.18 16.44
N VAL A 163 4.82 -1.98 17.42
CA VAL A 163 4.53 -2.31 18.83
C VAL A 163 3.49 -1.38 19.44
N ALA A 164 3.50 -0.10 19.07
CA ALA A 164 2.52 0.89 19.52
C ALA A 164 1.16 0.78 18.80
N GLY A 165 1.05 -0.06 17.75
CA GLY A 165 -0.20 -0.25 17.01
C GLY A 165 -0.65 0.97 16.21
N VAL A 166 0.31 1.77 15.70
CA VAL A 166 0.03 3.01 14.97
C VAL A 166 -0.35 2.69 13.53
N ALA A 167 -1.65 2.57 13.26
CA ALA A 167 -2.17 2.15 11.95
C ALA A 167 -1.88 3.17 10.83
N GLU A 168 -1.69 4.45 11.18
CA GLU A 168 -1.40 5.56 10.26
C GLU A 168 -0.10 5.37 9.47
N VAL A 169 0.81 4.51 9.95
CA VAL A 169 2.03 4.15 9.23
C VAL A 169 1.75 3.23 8.04
N GLY A 170 0.63 2.47 8.07
CA GLY A 170 0.27 1.44 7.09
C GLY A 170 0.30 1.92 5.63
N PRO A 171 -0.41 3.02 5.28
CA PRO A 171 -0.38 3.55 3.91
C PRO A 171 1.02 3.89 3.40
N VAL A 172 1.90 4.39 4.27
CA VAL A 172 3.28 4.75 3.90
C VAL A 172 4.13 3.52 3.65
N LEU A 173 3.94 2.46 4.44
CA LEU A 173 4.63 1.19 4.25
C LEU A 173 4.18 0.52 2.94
N CYS A 174 2.90 0.58 2.61
CA CYS A 174 2.41 0.12 1.31
C CYS A 174 2.99 0.94 0.15
N GLU A 175 3.05 2.29 0.27
CA GLU A 175 3.70 3.17 -0.71
C GLU A 175 5.17 2.77 -0.94
N LEU A 176 5.88 2.40 0.13
CA LEU A 176 7.27 1.96 0.09
C LEU A 176 7.47 0.63 -0.63
N LEU A 177 6.64 -0.37 -0.33
CA LEU A 177 6.65 -1.65 -1.03
C LEU A 177 6.32 -1.46 -2.52
N ASP A 178 5.34 -0.62 -2.85
CA ASP A 178 4.97 -0.36 -4.24
C ASP A 178 5.99 0.52 -4.99
N SER A 179 6.97 1.09 -4.28
CA SER A 179 7.99 1.95 -4.88
C SER A 179 9.15 1.14 -5.47
N SER A 180 9.85 1.76 -6.42
CA SER A 180 11.12 1.25 -6.95
C SER A 180 12.33 1.55 -6.03
N LEU A 181 12.10 2.00 -4.79
CA LEU A 181 13.20 2.28 -3.86
C LEU A 181 13.84 0.95 -3.42
N PRO A 182 15.18 0.90 -3.29
CA PRO A 182 15.89 -0.30 -2.86
C PRO A 182 15.78 -0.46 -1.34
N VAL A 183 14.60 -0.84 -0.86
CA VAL A 183 14.39 -1.18 0.57
C VAL A 183 15.19 -2.44 0.89
N PRO A 184 16.22 -2.38 1.77
CA PRO A 184 17.15 -3.49 1.97
C PRO A 184 16.49 -4.76 2.49
N ASP A 185 15.50 -4.62 3.37
CA ASP A 185 14.69 -5.72 3.88
C ASP A 185 13.20 -5.40 3.75
N ARG A 186 12.62 -5.80 2.62
CA ARG A 186 11.17 -5.72 2.39
C ARG A 186 10.39 -6.60 3.37
N GLY A 187 11.01 -7.65 3.90
CA GLY A 187 10.42 -8.55 4.89
C GLY A 187 10.12 -7.85 6.21
N HIS A 188 11.00 -6.94 6.66
CA HIS A 188 10.74 -6.10 7.82
C HIS A 188 9.49 -5.22 7.63
N VAL A 189 9.31 -4.63 6.45
CA VAL A 189 8.11 -3.81 6.13
C VAL A 189 6.83 -4.65 6.21
N VAL A 190 6.86 -5.88 5.68
CA VAL A 190 5.76 -6.85 5.78
C VAL A 190 5.43 -7.18 7.25
N GLU A 191 6.44 -7.39 8.09
CA GLU A 191 6.24 -7.66 9.52
C GLU A 191 5.63 -6.47 10.27
N VAL A 192 6.03 -5.24 9.93
CA VAL A 192 5.44 -4.05 10.55
C VAL A 192 3.97 -3.90 10.13
N LEU A 193 3.64 -4.09 8.85
CA LEU A 193 2.26 -4.09 8.36
C LEU A 193 1.38 -5.13 9.08
N ALA A 194 1.94 -6.31 9.35
CA ALA A 194 1.28 -7.35 10.14
C ALA A 194 0.98 -6.88 11.58
N ARG A 195 1.96 -6.26 12.25
CA ARG A 195 1.81 -5.77 13.63
C ARG A 195 0.78 -4.66 13.77
N VAL A 196 0.74 -3.72 12.81
CA VAL A 196 -0.27 -2.63 12.81
C VAL A 196 -1.64 -3.08 12.28
N ARG A 197 -1.76 -4.31 11.78
CA ARG A 197 -3.00 -4.92 11.29
C ARG A 197 -3.74 -4.07 10.24
N PHE A 198 -2.99 -3.47 9.33
CA PHE A 198 -3.53 -2.57 8.31
C PHE A 198 -4.27 -3.35 7.22
N ASP A 199 -5.61 -3.28 7.20
CA ASP A 199 -6.48 -4.08 6.32
C ASP A 199 -6.23 -3.81 4.82
N ASP A 200 -6.01 -2.55 4.46
CA ASP A 200 -5.77 -2.15 3.07
C ASP A 200 -4.41 -2.64 2.53
N ALA A 201 -3.55 -3.22 3.39
CA ALA A 201 -2.28 -3.82 2.96
C ALA A 201 -2.44 -5.10 2.15
N VAL A 202 -3.61 -5.75 2.16
CA VAL A 202 -3.76 -7.10 1.59
C VAL A 202 -3.38 -7.16 0.10
N GLU A 203 -3.72 -6.14 -0.69
CA GLU A 203 -3.36 -6.10 -2.12
C GLU A 203 -1.85 -5.93 -2.32
N THR A 204 -1.21 -5.06 -1.54
CA THR A 204 0.25 -4.89 -1.57
C THR A 204 0.97 -6.17 -1.14
N LEU A 205 0.51 -6.80 -0.06
CA LEU A 205 1.07 -8.06 0.44
C LEU A 205 0.88 -9.22 -0.53
N GLU A 206 -0.21 -9.25 -1.31
CA GLU A 206 -0.41 -10.21 -2.40
C GLU A 206 0.70 -10.07 -3.45
N ARG A 207 0.98 -8.84 -3.90
CA ARG A 207 2.06 -8.60 -4.87
C ARG A 207 3.41 -9.03 -4.33
N GLU A 208 3.73 -8.65 -3.10
CA GLU A 208 4.98 -9.06 -2.43
C GLU A 208 5.09 -10.58 -2.30
N PHE A 209 4.00 -11.23 -1.90
CA PHE A 209 3.95 -12.69 -1.80
C PHE A 209 4.29 -13.34 -3.15
N LEU A 210 3.69 -12.87 -4.24
CA LEU A 210 3.97 -13.41 -5.58
C LEU A 210 5.42 -13.13 -6.03
N CYS A 211 5.97 -11.96 -5.72
CA CYS A 211 7.38 -11.66 -5.95
C CYS A 211 8.29 -12.65 -5.21
N TYR A 212 8.07 -12.87 -3.91
CA TYR A 212 8.84 -13.83 -3.14
C TYR A 212 8.75 -15.26 -3.68
N VAL A 213 7.56 -15.70 -4.11
CA VAL A 213 7.38 -17.07 -4.61
C VAL A 213 8.02 -17.26 -5.99
N TYR A 214 7.89 -16.30 -6.90
CA TYR A 214 8.20 -16.52 -8.33
C TYR A 214 9.38 -15.73 -8.86
N ALA A 215 9.60 -14.51 -8.38
CA ALA A 215 10.71 -13.69 -8.84
C ALA A 215 11.98 -14.00 -8.05
N ASP A 216 11.86 -14.10 -6.73
CA ASP A 216 13.01 -14.21 -5.83
C ASP A 216 13.28 -15.65 -5.36
N GLU A 217 12.29 -16.54 -5.49
CA GLU A 217 12.29 -17.90 -4.91
C GLU A 217 12.58 -17.90 -3.39
N ASP A 218 12.23 -16.82 -2.68
CA ASP A 218 12.40 -16.61 -1.24
C ASP A 218 11.19 -17.16 -0.46
N LEU A 219 11.24 -18.47 -0.16
CA LEU A 219 10.22 -19.13 0.66
C LEU A 219 10.06 -18.51 2.07
N PRO A 220 11.14 -18.13 2.80
CA PRO A 220 11.02 -17.35 4.02
C PRO A 220 10.21 -16.05 3.85
N GLY A 221 10.50 -15.25 2.81
CA GLY A 221 9.74 -14.04 2.47
C GLY A 221 8.26 -14.33 2.23
N ALA A 222 7.96 -15.34 1.42
CA ALA A 222 6.58 -15.78 1.17
C ALA A 222 5.86 -16.18 2.48
N ARG A 223 6.54 -16.92 3.38
CA ARG A 223 6.00 -17.31 4.69
C ARG A 223 5.73 -16.09 5.59
N ARG A 224 6.54 -15.02 5.52
CA ARG A 224 6.25 -13.76 6.24
C ARG A 224 4.95 -13.12 5.74
N CYS A 225 4.71 -13.08 4.43
CA CYS A 225 3.44 -12.56 3.88
C CYS A 225 2.23 -13.37 4.35
N LEU A 226 2.32 -14.71 4.39
CA LEU A 226 1.23 -15.56 4.91
C LEU A 226 0.89 -15.24 6.37
N ARG A 227 1.94 -15.11 7.22
CA ARG A 227 1.77 -14.69 8.62
C ARG A 227 1.19 -13.28 8.72
N ALA A 228 1.56 -12.38 7.82
CA ALA A 228 1.02 -11.02 7.78
C ALA A 228 -0.49 -11.02 7.46
N PHE A 229 -0.94 -11.82 6.48
CA PHE A 229 -2.37 -11.99 6.20
C PHE A 229 -3.14 -12.51 7.42
N ALA A 230 -2.58 -13.49 8.13
CA ALA A 230 -3.19 -14.03 9.34
C ALA A 230 -3.21 -13.02 10.49
N ALA A 231 -2.15 -12.24 10.69
CA ALA A 231 -2.09 -11.22 11.73
C ALA A 231 -3.09 -10.06 11.50
N ILE A 232 -3.29 -9.64 10.24
CA ILE A 232 -4.32 -8.66 9.87
C ILE A 232 -5.69 -9.17 10.32
N ASP A 233 -5.99 -10.45 10.05
CA ASP A 233 -7.20 -11.15 10.46
C ASP A 233 -8.50 -10.40 10.09
N LYS A 234 -8.64 -10.07 8.80
CA LYS A 234 -9.82 -9.40 8.24
C LYS A 234 -10.43 -10.25 7.14
N ALA A 235 -11.66 -9.92 6.75
CA ALA A 235 -12.40 -10.70 5.75
C ALA A 235 -11.58 -10.89 4.47
N ARG A 236 -10.95 -9.82 3.97
CA ARG A 236 -10.12 -9.86 2.76
C ARG A 236 -8.87 -10.73 2.92
N SER A 237 -8.15 -10.59 4.04
CA SER A 237 -6.94 -11.40 4.29
C SER A 237 -7.25 -12.88 4.46
N ARG A 238 -8.36 -13.23 5.11
CA ARG A 238 -8.85 -14.62 5.25
C ARG A 238 -9.25 -15.23 3.90
N VAL A 239 -9.96 -14.46 3.06
CA VAL A 239 -10.28 -14.89 1.69
C VAL A 239 -9.00 -15.17 0.91
N TYR A 240 -7.99 -14.32 1.06
CA TYR A 240 -6.73 -14.49 0.37
C TYR A 240 -5.95 -15.75 0.81
N LEU A 241 -5.82 -15.97 2.12
CA LEU A 241 -5.23 -17.20 2.66
C LEU A 241 -5.98 -18.45 2.18
N ASN A 242 -7.31 -18.39 2.14
CA ASN A 242 -8.13 -19.48 1.61
C ASN A 242 -7.80 -19.74 0.14
N LEU A 243 -7.79 -18.71 -0.71
CA LEU A 243 -7.42 -18.84 -2.12
C LEU A 243 -6.03 -19.46 -2.32
N ILE A 244 -5.04 -19.05 -1.52
CA ILE A 244 -3.69 -19.63 -1.56
C ILE A 244 -3.73 -21.13 -1.24
N SER A 245 -4.48 -21.54 -0.22
CA SER A 245 -4.56 -22.95 0.18
C SER A 245 -5.07 -23.89 -0.93
N TRP A 246 -5.80 -23.36 -1.91
CA TRP A 246 -6.39 -24.15 -3.01
C TRP A 246 -5.69 -24.05 -4.36
N ARG A 247 -4.80 -23.08 -4.56
CA ARG A 247 -4.21 -22.82 -5.88
C ARG A 247 -3.16 -23.87 -6.23
N ASP A 248 -3.54 -24.85 -7.03
CA ASP A 248 -2.66 -25.99 -7.43
C ASP A 248 -1.35 -25.60 -8.13
N TRP A 249 -1.28 -24.38 -8.69
CA TRP A 249 -0.07 -23.86 -9.32
C TRP A 249 0.96 -23.29 -8.31
N LEU A 250 0.60 -23.19 -7.02
CA LEU A 250 1.53 -22.87 -5.95
C LEU A 250 2.23 -24.14 -5.42
N PRO A 251 3.51 -24.05 -5.01
CA PRO A 251 4.20 -25.15 -4.35
C PRO A 251 3.39 -25.74 -3.17
N PRO A 252 3.35 -27.07 -2.99
CA PRO A 252 2.58 -27.71 -1.93
C PRO A 252 2.85 -27.16 -0.52
N ILE A 253 4.12 -26.89 -0.21
CA ILE A 253 4.52 -26.34 1.10
C ILE A 253 3.87 -24.98 1.40
N ILE A 254 3.70 -24.11 0.39
CA ILE A 254 3.05 -22.80 0.54
C ILE A 254 1.56 -22.97 0.84
N ARG A 255 0.91 -23.96 0.22
CA ARG A 255 -0.50 -24.26 0.47
C ARG A 255 -0.72 -24.78 1.88
N GLU A 256 0.13 -25.72 2.33
CA GLU A 256 0.12 -26.24 3.70
C GLU A 256 0.33 -25.12 4.72
N TRP A 257 1.25 -24.21 4.44
CA TRP A 257 1.48 -23.02 5.24
C TRP A 257 0.25 -22.12 5.36
N ALA A 258 -0.46 -21.86 4.26
CA ALA A 258 -1.69 -21.07 4.32
C ALA A 258 -2.78 -21.74 5.15
N VAL A 259 -2.91 -23.07 5.09
CA VAL A 259 -3.82 -23.85 5.96
C VAL A 259 -3.41 -23.69 7.43
N GLN A 260 -2.13 -23.83 7.76
CA GLN A 260 -1.64 -23.65 9.13
C GLN A 260 -1.94 -22.25 9.67
N GLU A 261 -1.79 -21.21 8.85
CA GLU A 261 -2.10 -19.84 9.26
C GLU A 261 -3.61 -19.61 9.45
N LEU A 262 -4.47 -20.22 8.63
CA LEU A 262 -5.93 -20.21 8.82
C LEU A 262 -6.35 -20.93 10.09
N ASP A 263 -5.77 -22.11 10.36
CA ASP A 263 -6.01 -22.88 11.57
C ASP A 263 -5.58 -22.10 12.82
N ALA A 264 -4.43 -21.42 12.77
CA ALA A 264 -3.88 -20.64 13.89
C ALA A 264 -4.81 -19.49 14.32
N ILE A 265 -5.56 -18.90 13.38
CA ILE A 265 -6.56 -17.84 13.66
C ILE A 265 -7.98 -18.39 13.85
N GLY A 266 -8.16 -19.71 13.90
CA GLY A 266 -9.45 -20.38 14.06
C GLY A 266 -10.40 -20.20 12.87
N ALA A 267 -9.87 -19.84 11.70
CA ALA A 267 -10.65 -19.74 10.48
C ALA A 267 -10.77 -21.12 9.84
N ARG A 268 -12.01 -21.62 9.68
CA ARG A 268 -12.23 -22.86 8.93
C ARG A 268 -11.85 -22.66 7.47
N VAL A 269 -11.12 -23.63 6.92
CA VAL A 269 -10.91 -23.78 5.48
C VAL A 269 -12.11 -24.55 4.91
N PRO A 270 -13.15 -23.91 4.35
CA PRO A 270 -14.26 -24.62 3.70
C PRO A 270 -13.71 -25.59 2.67
N SER A 271 -14.09 -26.86 2.75
CA SER A 271 -13.66 -27.86 1.76
C SER A 271 -14.14 -27.44 0.37
N PRO A 272 -13.40 -27.65 -0.73
CA PRO A 272 -13.80 -27.22 -2.07
C PRO A 272 -15.09 -27.92 -2.52
N ARG A 273 -15.38 -29.06 -1.89
CA ARG A 273 -16.58 -29.86 -2.12
C ARG A 273 -17.83 -29.27 -1.47
N GLU A 274 -17.70 -28.38 -0.49
CA GLU A 274 -18.84 -27.75 0.18
C GLU A 274 -19.37 -26.53 -0.59
N THR A 275 -18.54 -25.86 -1.40
CA THR A 275 -18.92 -24.68 -2.19
C THR A 275 -19.62 -24.99 -3.52
N VAL A 276 -19.62 -26.26 -3.96
CA VAL A 276 -20.29 -26.69 -5.20
C VAL A 276 -21.38 -27.71 -4.87
N ARG A 277 -22.35 -27.33 -4.03
CA ARG A 277 -23.68 -27.92 -4.17
C ARG A 277 -24.46 -26.98 -5.08
N PRO A 278 -24.65 -27.31 -6.38
CA PRO A 278 -25.64 -26.59 -7.17
C PRO A 278 -26.96 -26.71 -6.41
N GLU A 279 -27.59 -25.58 -6.08
CA GLU A 279 -28.97 -25.59 -5.63
C GLU A 279 -29.76 -26.38 -6.68
N THR A 280 -30.13 -27.61 -6.35
CA THR A 280 -31.16 -28.34 -7.06
C THR A 280 -32.40 -27.47 -6.93
N ARG A 281 -32.64 -26.63 -7.95
CA ARG A 281 -33.92 -25.97 -8.13
C ARG A 281 -34.94 -27.08 -8.32
N ASP A 282 -35.61 -27.43 -7.23
CA ASP A 282 -36.82 -28.22 -7.27
C ASP A 282 -37.79 -27.50 -8.20
N SER A 283 -37.93 -28.04 -9.40
CA SER A 283 -38.88 -27.60 -10.40
C SER A 283 -40.21 -28.23 -10.03
N GLY A 284 -40.98 -27.52 -9.20
CA GLY A 284 -42.41 -27.75 -8.99
C GLY A 284 -43.24 -26.98 -10.00
#